data_AF-A0A5C2HFS5-F1
#
_entry.id   AF-A0A5C2HFS5-F1
#
_cell.length_a   1.000
_cell.length_b   1.000
_cell.length_c   1.000
_cell.angle_alpha   90.00
_cell.angle_beta   90.00
_cell.angle_gamma   90.00
#
_symmetry.space_group_name_H-M   'P 1'
#
loop_
_entity.id
_entity.type
_entity.pdbx_description
1 polymer ?
#
loop_
_entity_poly.entity_id
_entity_poly.type
_entity_poly.pdbx_seq_one_letter_code
_entity_poly.pdbx_strand_id
1 'polypeptide(L)'
;MNSNDPIALFRFSVIGSLISQTLRQGDLKQELEKLAQRTWAIPNSHRTQLSAKTIEGWYYLYLKQGLEGLVPKPRLDKGASKLSPSLSVKIP
;
A
#
# COMPACT_ATOMS: atom_id res chain seq x y z
N MET A 1 8.59 -19.93 5.27
CA MET A 1 9.11 -18.57 5.08
C MET A 1 9.23 -18.30 3.58
N ASN A 2 8.19 -17.77 2.95
CA ASN A 2 8.23 -17.41 1.53
C ASN A 2 8.37 -15.89 1.41
N SER A 3 9.56 -15.39 1.74
CA SER A 3 9.89 -13.95 1.67
C SER A 3 10.07 -13.42 0.24
N ASN A 4 9.93 -14.29 -0.77
CA ASN A 4 10.07 -13.98 -2.20
C ASN A 4 8.71 -13.76 -2.92
N ASP A 5 7.62 -13.59 -2.18
CA ASP A 5 6.33 -13.29 -2.80
C ASP A 5 6.38 -11.88 -3.45
N PRO A 6 6.14 -11.75 -4.77
CA PRO A 6 6.21 -10.47 -5.46
C PRO A 6 5.23 -9.44 -4.91
N ILE A 7 4.11 -9.87 -4.32
CA ILE A 7 3.14 -8.98 -3.66
C ILE A 7 3.70 -8.49 -2.33
N ALA A 8 4.39 -9.35 -1.56
CA ALA A 8 5.03 -8.93 -0.32
C ALA A 8 6.13 -7.90 -0.58
N LEU A 9 6.97 -8.15 -1.59
CA LEU A 9 8.02 -7.23 -2.02
C LEU A 9 7.45 -5.90 -2.54
N PHE A 10 6.38 -5.96 -3.34
CA PHE A 10 5.68 -4.75 -3.78
C PHE A 10 5.16 -3.94 -2.58
N ARG A 11 4.44 -4.57 -1.65
CA ARG A 11 3.93 -3.88 -0.45
C ARG A 11 5.06 -3.29 0.38
N PHE A 12 6.15 -4.02 0.54
CA PHE A 12 7.34 -3.54 1.24
C PHE A 12 7.94 -2.31 0.54
N SER A 13 8.05 -2.30 -0.78
CA SER A 13 8.53 -1.14 -1.54
C SER A 13 7.66 0.11 -1.34
N VAL A 14 6.34 -0.08 -1.19
CA VAL A 14 5.39 1.01 -0.96
C VAL A 14 5.58 1.62 0.44
N ILE A 15 5.73 0.80 1.48
CA ILE A 15 5.88 1.26 2.86
C ILE A 15 7.34 1.53 3.25
N GLY A 16 8.30 1.20 2.38
CA GLY A 16 9.73 1.29 2.67
C GLY A 16 10.15 2.71 3.09
N SER A 17 9.58 3.74 2.45
CA SER A 17 9.82 5.13 2.84
C SER A 17 9.29 5.45 4.23
N LEU A 18 8.17 4.86 4.66
CA LEU A 18 7.61 5.04 6.00
C LEU A 18 8.49 4.39 7.07
N ILE A 19 9.08 3.24 6.76
CA ILE A 19 9.94 2.47 7.67
C ILE A 19 11.31 3.13 7.81
N SER A 20 11.87 3.67 6.71
CA SER A 20 13.19 4.30 6.71
C SER A 20 13.21 5.68 7.38
N GLN A 21 12.05 6.31 7.53
CA GLN A 21 11.93 7.65 8.11
C GLN A 21 11.63 7.57 9.60
N THR A 22 12.32 8.38 10.41
CA THR A 22 11.89 8.66 11.79
C THR A 22 10.70 9.61 11.74
N LEU A 23 9.50 9.07 11.63
CA LEU A 23 8.27 9.85 11.58
C LEU A 23 7.95 10.42 12.97
N ARG A 24 7.77 11.74 13.09
CA ARG A 24 7.19 12.33 14.31
C ARG A 24 5.68 12.06 14.33
N GLN A 25 5.08 12.07 15.52
CA GLN A 25 3.63 11.95 15.65
C GLN A 25 2.95 13.06 14.83
N GLY A 26 2.11 12.69 13.86
CA GLY A 26 1.44 13.61 12.92
C GLY A 26 1.96 13.57 11.49
N ASP A 27 3.21 13.15 11.25
CA ASP A 27 3.79 13.07 9.90
C ASP A 27 3.31 11.83 9.12
N LEU A 28 2.93 10.76 9.82
CA LEU A 28 2.48 9.50 9.21
C LEU A 28 1.28 9.71 8.28
N LYS A 29 0.26 10.45 8.71
CA LYS A 29 -0.94 10.69 7.89
C LYS A 29 -0.59 11.42 6.59
N GLN A 30 0.24 12.45 6.68
CA GLN A 30 0.66 13.21 5.50
C GLN A 30 1.44 12.34 4.52
N GLU A 31 2.33 11.49 5.03
CA GLU A 31 3.12 10.61 4.18
C GLU A 31 2.27 9.51 3.54
N LEU A 32 1.27 8.99 4.26
CA LEU A 32 0.28 8.06 3.71
C LEU A 32 -0.54 8.70 2.58
N GLU A 33 -0.98 9.95 2.74
CA GLU A 33 -1.69 10.69 1.69
C GLU A 33 -0.81 10.91 0.45
N LYS A 34 0.47 11.28 0.65
CA LYS A 34 1.42 11.41 -0.46
C LYS A 34 1.62 10.10 -1.21
N LEU A 35 1.76 8.98 -0.49
CA LEU A 35 1.90 7.67 -1.10
C LEU A 35 0.63 7.23 -1.83
N ALA A 36 -0.56 7.62 -1.33
CA ALA A 36 -1.83 7.32 -1.96
C ALA A 36 -2.05 8.07 -3.28
N GLN A 37 -1.47 9.26 -3.42
CA GLN A 37 -1.51 10.07 -4.65
C GLN A 37 -0.54 9.54 -5.73
N ARG A 38 0.38 8.63 -5.38
CA ARG A 38 1.31 8.04 -6.35
C ARG A 38 0.66 6.98 -7.21
N THR A 39 1.20 6.82 -8.41
CA THR A 39 0.89 5.72 -9.31
C THR A 39 1.83 4.55 -9.02
N TRP A 40 1.25 3.35 -8.88
CA TRP A 40 1.94 2.13 -8.53
C TRP A 40 1.70 1.05 -9.60
N ALA A 41 2.75 0.29 -9.91
CA ALA A 41 2.64 -0.93 -10.69
C ALA A 41 2.18 -2.09 -9.78
N ILE A 42 0.87 -2.16 -9.52
CA ILE A 42 0.30 -3.15 -8.61
C ILE A 42 0.32 -4.54 -9.29
N PRO A 43 1.03 -5.54 -8.73
CA PRO A 43 1.05 -6.88 -9.31
C PRO A 43 -0.36 -7.48 -9.37
N ASN A 44 -0.69 -8.15 -10.49
CA ASN A 44 -1.96 -8.83 -10.69
C ASN A 44 -3.20 -7.92 -10.56
N SER A 45 -3.07 -6.62 -10.82
CA SER A 45 -4.19 -5.67 -10.79
C SER A 45 -4.12 -4.67 -11.94
N HIS A 46 -5.28 -4.28 -12.46
CA HIS A 46 -5.40 -3.14 -13.38
C HIS A 46 -5.44 -1.79 -12.64
N ARG A 47 -5.47 -1.81 -11.30
CA ARG A 47 -5.44 -0.60 -10.50
C ARG A 47 -4.03 -0.06 -10.44
N THR A 48 -3.94 1.26 -10.39
CA THR A 48 -2.67 1.98 -10.32
C THR A 48 -2.53 2.83 -9.06
N GLN A 49 -3.56 2.87 -8.21
CA GLN A 49 -3.56 3.67 -6.98
C GLN A 49 -3.94 2.82 -5.77
N LEU A 50 -3.41 3.23 -4.62
CA LEU A 50 -3.65 2.62 -3.31
C LEU A 50 -4.25 3.69 -2.39
N SER A 51 -5.22 3.32 -1.56
CA SER A 51 -5.71 4.26 -0.55
C SER A 51 -4.74 4.37 0.62
N ALA A 52 -4.68 5.54 1.26
CA ALA A 52 -3.89 5.77 2.47
C ALA A 52 -4.14 4.69 3.54
N LYS A 53 -5.41 4.32 3.75
CA LYS A 53 -5.81 3.24 4.68
C LYS A 53 -5.25 1.86 4.32
N THR A 54 -5.08 1.56 3.03
CA THR A 54 -4.48 0.30 2.59
C THR A 54 -3.00 0.26 2.93
N ILE A 55 -2.30 1.35 2.64
CA ILE A 55 -0.86 1.52 2.92
C ILE A 55 -0.62 1.48 4.44
N GLU A 56 -1.46 2.17 5.20
CA GLU A 56 -1.43 2.17 6.67
C GLU A 56 -1.60 0.77 7.25
N GLY A 57 -2.55 -0.01 6.73
CA GLY A 57 -2.72 -1.40 7.14
C GLY A 57 -1.48 -2.25 6.92
N TRP A 58 -0.78 -2.07 5.79
CA TRP A 58 0.49 -2.76 5.52
C TRP A 58 1.60 -2.30 6.46
N TYR A 59 1.70 -1.01 6.73
CA TYR A 59 2.68 -0.46 7.67
C TYR A 59 2.56 -1.12 9.05
N TYR A 60 1.35 -1.16 9.62
CA TYR A 60 1.15 -1.81 10.93
C TYR A 60 1.32 -3.33 10.90
N LEU A 61 0.94 -4.00 9.80
CA LEU A 61 1.22 -5.43 9.63
C LEU A 61 2.71 -5.71 9.63
N TYR A 62 3.50 -4.87 8.97
CA TYR A 62 4.95 -4.98 8.95
C TYR A 62 5.55 -4.72 10.34
N LEU A 63 5.12 -3.67 11.05
CA LEU A 63 5.59 -3.43 12.41
C LEU A 63 5.31 -4.60 13.38
N LYS A 64 4.21 -5.34 13.16
CA LYS A 64 3.81 -6.46 14.02
C LYS A 64 4.45 -7.79 13.64
N GLN A 65 4.59 -8.08 12.34
CA GLN A 65 4.91 -9.41 11.81
C GLN A 65 6.12 -9.40 10.85
N GLY A 66 6.76 -8.26 10.65
CA GLY A 66 7.80 -8.09 9.63
C GLY A 66 7.29 -8.36 8.22
N LEU A 67 8.18 -8.81 7.34
CA LEU A 67 7.87 -9.09 5.93
C LEU A 67 6.79 -10.18 5.78
N GLU A 68 6.70 -11.14 6.72
CA GLU A 68 5.67 -12.18 6.68
C GLU A 68 4.25 -11.61 6.81
N GLY A 69 4.09 -10.49 7.52
CA GLY A 69 2.81 -9.77 7.61
C GLY A 69 2.33 -9.19 6.28
N LEU A 70 3.23 -9.01 5.32
CA LEU A 70 2.94 -8.45 4.00
C LEU A 70 2.64 -9.53 2.96
N VAL A 71 2.90 -10.80 3.25
CA VAL A 71 2.54 -11.91 2.37
C VAL A 71 1.02 -11.90 2.18
N PRO A 72 0.51 -11.96 0.93
CA PRO A 72 -0.93 -12.04 0.68
C PRO A 72 -1.49 -13.29 1.34
N LYS A 73 -2.24 -13.12 2.41
CA LYS A 73 -3.10 -14.19 2.92
C LYS A 73 -4.21 -14.42 1.89
N PRO A 74 -4.55 -15.67 1.56
CA PRO A 74 -5.71 -15.95 0.71
C PRO A 74 -6.94 -15.29 1.35
N ARG A 75 -7.45 -14.24 0.71
CA ARG A 75 -8.64 -13.51 1.18
C ARG A 75 -9.89 -14.18 0.61
N LEU A 76 -10.87 -14.43 1.48
CA LEU A 76 -12.21 -14.94 1.15
C LEU A 76 -13.05 -13.88 0.39
N ASP A 77 -12.74 -12.60 0.57
CA ASP A 77 -13.41 -11.48 -0.10
C ASP A 77 -12.84 -11.24 -1.52
N LYS A 78 -13.29 -12.05 -2.47
CA LYS A 78 -13.29 -11.64 -3.89
C LYS A 78 -14.26 -10.47 -4.05
N GLY A 79 -13.74 -9.32 -4.47
CA GLY A 79 -14.55 -8.30 -5.14
C GLY A 79 -15.33 -7.36 -4.23
N ALA A 80 -14.66 -6.36 -3.67
CA ALA A 80 -15.32 -5.08 -3.43
C ALA A 80 -14.29 -3.96 -3.67
N SER A 81 -14.19 -3.59 -4.94
CA SER A 81 -13.58 -2.33 -5.35
C SER A 81 -14.38 -1.18 -4.76
N LYS A 82 -14.10 -0.78 -3.51
CA LYS A 82 -14.46 0.55 -3.01
C LYS A 82 -13.40 1.54 -3.50
N LEU A 83 -13.31 1.71 -4.82
CA LEU A 83 -12.64 2.83 -5.44
C LEU A 83 -13.75 3.80 -5.84
N SER A 84 -13.92 4.87 -5.08
CA SER A 84 -14.63 6.05 -5.55
C SER A 84 -13.94 6.52 -6.84
N PRO A 85 -14.66 6.72 -7.96
CA PRO A 85 -14.04 7.24 -9.16
C PRO A 85 -13.91 8.76 -8.97
N SER A 86 -12.70 9.26 -8.75
CA SER A 86 -12.48 10.71 -8.83
C SER A 86 -11.30 11.05 -9.73
N LEU A 87 -11.71 11.38 -10.96
CA LEU A 87 -11.21 12.49 -11.78
C LEU A 87 -9.82 12.33 -12.41
N SER A 88 -9.82 11.67 -13.57
CA SER A 88 -8.85 11.96 -14.63
C SER A 88 -9.20 13.32 -15.24
N VAL A 89 -8.59 14.41 -14.76
CA VAL A 89 -8.53 15.66 -15.52
C VAL A 89 -7.42 15.51 -16.55
N LYS A 90 -7.83 15.33 -17.80
CA LYS A 90 -6.97 15.52 -18.97
C LYS A 90 -7.25 16.93 -19.50
N ILE A 91 -6.21 17.75 -19.56
CA ILE A 91 -6.10 18.99 -20.36
C ILE A 91 -4.68 18.89 -20.98
N PRO A 92 -4.41 19.32 -22.22
CA PRO A 92 -5.23 20.12 -23.15
C PRO A 92 -5.81 19.37 -24.34
#